data_AF-A0A9W6QS70-F1
#
_entry.id   AF-A0A9W6QS70-F1
#
_cell.length_a   1.000
_cell.length_b   1.000
_cell.length_c   1.000
_cell.angle_alpha   90.00
_cell.angle_beta   90.00
_cell.angle_gamma   90.00
#
_symmetry.space_group_name_H-M   'P 1'
#
loop_
_entity.id
_entity.type
_entity.pdbx_description
1 polymer ?
#
loop_
_entity_poly.entity_id
_entity_poly.type
_entity_poly.pdbx_seq_one_letter_code
_entity_poly.pdbx_strand_id
1 'polypeptide(L)'
;MRISVYLLRREVPFSQDCLSEPGQFHQVRVRPSEDFDHEGPVDWELFVRSAPPKQAAWVSSVRPIALDDTHLDGLRSQSTGGVLLVRVVGRVFAVTFGNGFHAIPAEAIEPTFGLRVAANIIESGDVTSADTKGLGLSARSQKTILPAPRTFYELGVEPLEEWVRQLGGKVAAADLATTASGADSLRLTIKNFSLPDLPRKLSEIYDAYGRDDYKRNFGFIDHYVRLNRKDPVVAELDGRVRTMVGAEDSRISFAAPDPFEQLHVASYRLKYRKACDIDDLTTEAVYRAIGQLSRCADKPGKVLVTAHDVDGKDVDRPYKLYDYVQVELTHDDGHLYALRSGVCVARQGQRALG
;
A
#
# COMPACT_ATOMS: atom_id res chain seq x y z
N MET A 1 3.16 22.35 -2.96
CA MET A 1 3.00 21.15 -3.81
C MET A 1 2.91 19.91 -2.93
N ARG A 2 2.21 18.86 -3.38
CA ARG A 2 2.21 17.54 -2.73
C ARG A 2 3.00 16.57 -3.60
N ILE A 3 3.95 15.86 -3.02
CA ILE A 3 4.71 14.80 -3.70
C ILE A 3 4.53 13.49 -2.97
N SER A 4 4.51 12.39 -3.72
CA SER A 4 4.57 11.02 -3.21
C SER A 4 5.86 10.38 -3.69
N VAL A 5 6.67 9.91 -2.75
CA VAL A 5 8.03 9.40 -2.98
C VAL A 5 8.09 7.96 -2.49
N TYR A 6 8.69 7.10 -3.31
CA TYR A 6 9.00 5.72 -2.99
C TYR A 6 10.50 5.53 -3.04
N LEU A 7 11.08 4.82 -2.08
CA LEU A 7 12.44 4.32 -2.17
C LEU A 7 12.38 2.94 -2.80
N LEU A 8 13.14 2.72 -3.88
CA LEU A 8 13.20 1.42 -4.54
C LEU A 8 14.29 0.55 -3.90
N ARG A 9 14.07 -0.77 -3.92
CA ARG A 9 15.08 -1.75 -3.51
C ARG A 9 16.30 -1.69 -4.43
N ARG A 10 17.46 -2.12 -3.94
CA ARG A 10 18.75 -1.97 -4.64
C ARG A 10 18.82 -2.80 -5.93
N GLU A 11 18.13 -3.92 -5.98
CA GLU A 11 18.08 -4.82 -7.13
C GLU A 11 17.18 -4.32 -8.27
N VAL A 12 16.40 -3.27 -8.05
CA VAL A 12 15.46 -2.74 -9.04
C VAL A 12 16.22 -1.92 -10.09
N PRO A 13 16.00 -2.18 -11.40
CA PRO A 13 16.66 -1.42 -12.45
C PRO A 13 16.20 0.04 -12.45
N PHE A 14 17.09 0.94 -12.85
CA PHE A 14 16.75 2.33 -13.15
C PHE A 14 16.40 2.41 -14.63
N SER A 15 15.21 1.95 -14.95
CA SER A 15 14.64 1.96 -16.29
C SER A 15 13.13 1.78 -16.18
N GLN A 16 12.45 1.86 -17.32
CA GLN A 16 11.03 1.55 -17.44
C GLN A 16 10.65 0.16 -16.93
N ASP A 17 11.59 -0.79 -16.90
CA ASP A 17 11.35 -2.19 -16.52
C ASP A 17 10.98 -2.35 -15.03
N CYS A 18 11.22 -1.33 -14.20
CA CYS A 18 10.75 -1.33 -12.83
C CYS A 18 9.24 -1.05 -12.68
N LEU A 19 8.57 -0.61 -13.75
CA LEU A 19 7.15 -0.24 -13.72
C LEU A 19 6.26 -1.45 -14.04
N SER A 20 5.08 -1.48 -13.43
CA SER A 20 4.01 -2.40 -13.82
C SER A 20 3.45 -2.01 -15.18
N GLU A 21 3.23 -3.00 -16.05
CA GLU A 21 2.75 -2.79 -17.43
C GLU A 21 3.60 -1.75 -18.20
N PRO A 22 4.93 -1.96 -18.30
CA PRO A 22 5.86 -0.94 -18.78
C PRO A 22 5.46 -0.43 -20.17
N GLY A 23 4.96 -1.28 -21.07
CA GLY A 23 4.53 -0.89 -22.42
C GLY A 23 3.40 0.15 -22.50
N GLN A 24 2.73 0.51 -21.39
CA GLN A 24 1.76 1.60 -21.34
C GLN A 24 2.38 2.98 -21.08
N PHE A 25 3.67 3.04 -20.79
CA PHE A 25 4.39 4.27 -20.50
C PHE A 25 5.24 4.71 -21.68
N HIS A 26 5.33 6.02 -21.87
CA HIS A 26 6.23 6.66 -22.80
C HIS A 26 7.30 7.41 -22.01
N GLN A 27 8.57 7.17 -22.33
CA GLN A 27 9.66 7.94 -21.76
C GLN A 27 9.68 9.34 -22.39
N VAL A 28 9.73 10.36 -21.53
CA VAL A 28 9.85 11.76 -21.91
C VAL A 28 11.30 12.16 -21.74
N ARG A 29 11.89 12.76 -22.79
CA ARG A 29 13.22 13.35 -22.68
C ARG A 29 13.18 14.52 -21.71
N VAL A 30 13.95 14.39 -20.64
CA VAL A 30 14.18 15.44 -19.65
C VAL A 30 15.43 16.23 -20.04
N ARG A 31 15.53 17.47 -19.56
CA ARG A 31 16.77 18.25 -19.68
C ARG A 31 17.90 17.53 -18.92
N PRO A 32 19.17 17.64 -19.36
CA PRO A 32 20.29 17.17 -18.56
C PRO A 32 20.22 17.72 -17.14
N SER A 33 20.65 16.93 -16.16
CA SER A 33 20.72 17.40 -14.77
C SER A 33 21.64 18.62 -14.67
N GLU A 34 22.76 18.63 -15.40
CA GLU A 34 23.74 19.73 -15.49
C GLU A 34 23.14 21.12 -15.79
N ASP A 35 21.92 21.19 -16.37
CA ASP A 35 21.21 22.45 -16.61
C ASP A 35 20.63 23.08 -15.32
N PHE A 36 20.72 22.40 -14.18
CA PHE A 36 20.11 22.79 -12.91
C PHE A 36 21.13 22.84 -11.78
N ASP A 37 20.99 23.81 -10.89
CA ASP A 37 21.85 23.94 -9.71
C ASP A 37 21.47 22.89 -8.65
N HIS A 38 22.33 21.88 -8.47
CA HIS A 38 22.19 20.87 -7.42
C HIS A 38 23.54 20.31 -7.02
N GLU A 39 23.58 19.76 -5.81
CA GLU A 39 24.79 19.13 -5.26
C GLU A 39 24.89 17.67 -5.69
N GLY A 40 25.98 17.34 -6.40
CA GLY A 40 26.34 15.95 -6.75
C GLY A 40 25.68 15.42 -8.03
N PRO A 41 26.03 14.19 -8.45
CA PRO A 41 25.48 13.58 -9.65
C PRO A 41 24.01 13.16 -9.47
N VAL A 42 23.17 13.52 -10.44
CA VAL A 42 21.74 13.17 -10.47
C VAL A 42 21.38 12.63 -11.84
N ASP A 43 20.74 11.46 -11.86
CA ASP A 43 20.09 10.93 -13.05
C ASP A 43 18.57 10.95 -12.85
N TRP A 44 17.84 11.29 -13.90
CA TRP A 44 16.38 11.27 -13.89
C TRP A 44 15.77 10.73 -15.17
N GLU A 45 14.71 9.94 -15.03
CA GLU A 45 13.94 9.42 -16.15
C GLU A 45 12.45 9.64 -15.89
N LEU A 46 11.79 10.35 -16.80
CA LEU A 46 10.35 10.64 -16.71
C LEU A 46 9.58 9.69 -17.60
N PHE A 47 8.60 9.00 -17.02
CA PHE A 47 7.67 8.13 -17.71
C PHE A 47 6.26 8.65 -17.55
N VAL A 48 5.52 8.77 -18.64
CA VAL A 48 4.13 9.24 -18.64
C VAL A 48 3.21 8.22 -19.30
N ARG A 49 2.01 8.09 -18.74
CA ARG A 49 0.93 7.29 -19.28
C ARG A 49 -0.31 8.16 -19.46
N SER A 50 -0.97 7.99 -20.59
CA SER A 50 -2.28 8.57 -20.86
C SER A 50 -3.16 7.52 -21.52
N ALA A 51 -4.18 7.05 -20.80
CA ALA A 51 -5.16 6.15 -21.38
C ALA A 51 -6.04 6.91 -22.39
N PRO A 52 -6.59 6.26 -23.43
CA PRO A 52 -7.59 6.90 -24.28
C PRO A 52 -8.81 7.37 -23.47
N PRO A 53 -9.39 8.56 -23.76
CA PRO A 53 -10.61 9.02 -23.09
C PRO A 53 -11.76 8.04 -23.29
N LYS A 54 -12.38 7.60 -22.20
CA LYS A 54 -13.56 6.72 -22.20
C LYS A 54 -14.79 7.50 -21.75
N GLN A 55 -15.97 7.14 -22.26
CA GLN A 55 -17.22 7.71 -21.76
C GLN A 55 -17.33 7.46 -20.25
N ALA A 56 -17.75 8.48 -19.50
CA ALA A 56 -17.90 8.34 -18.06
C ALA A 56 -18.95 7.26 -17.75
N ALA A 57 -18.58 6.26 -16.95
CA ALA A 57 -19.38 5.05 -16.76
C ALA A 57 -20.80 5.31 -16.19
N TRP A 58 -20.97 6.40 -15.44
CA TRP A 58 -22.26 6.78 -14.86
C TRP A 58 -23.25 7.38 -15.89
N VAL A 59 -22.78 7.75 -17.10
CA VAL A 59 -23.62 8.37 -18.14
C VAL A 59 -24.76 7.42 -18.56
N SER A 60 -24.48 6.12 -18.69
CA SER A 60 -25.53 5.13 -19.01
C SER A 60 -26.60 5.04 -17.93
N SER A 61 -26.23 5.25 -16.66
CA SER A 61 -27.15 5.16 -15.52
C SER A 61 -28.11 6.35 -15.43
N VAL A 62 -27.67 7.56 -15.81
CA VAL A 62 -28.51 8.77 -15.74
C VAL A 62 -29.33 9.02 -17.01
N ARG A 63 -28.92 8.44 -18.15
CA ARG A 63 -29.60 8.67 -19.44
C ARG A 63 -31.11 8.39 -19.42
N PRO A 64 -31.62 7.34 -18.75
CA PRO A 64 -33.07 7.06 -18.73
C PRO A 64 -33.95 8.13 -18.10
N ILE A 65 -33.39 9.02 -17.26
CA ILE A 65 -34.12 10.11 -16.60
C ILE A 65 -33.80 11.49 -17.19
N ALA A 66 -32.93 11.56 -18.20
CA ALA A 66 -32.57 12.80 -18.86
C ALA A 66 -33.66 13.19 -19.88
N LEU A 67 -34.25 14.37 -19.72
CA LEU A 67 -35.17 14.95 -20.71
C LEU A 67 -34.44 15.48 -21.95
N ASP A 68 -33.16 15.83 -21.79
CA ASP A 68 -32.23 16.26 -22.83
C ASP A 68 -30.86 15.64 -22.52
N ASP A 69 -30.33 14.83 -23.45
CA ASP A 69 -29.06 14.12 -23.32
C ASP A 69 -27.93 14.72 -24.19
N THR A 70 -28.17 15.88 -24.82
CA THR A 70 -27.21 16.55 -25.71
C THR A 70 -25.83 16.75 -25.07
N HIS A 71 -25.79 17.02 -23.76
CA HIS A 71 -24.55 17.23 -23.02
C HIS A 71 -23.91 15.95 -22.48
N LEU A 72 -24.60 14.80 -22.52
CA LEU A 72 -24.12 13.55 -21.91
C LEU A 72 -23.08 12.83 -22.78
N ASP A 73 -23.14 12.96 -24.11
CA ASP A 73 -22.21 12.30 -25.03
C ASP A 73 -20.77 12.87 -24.96
N GLY A 74 -20.65 14.13 -24.53
CA GLY A 74 -19.36 14.82 -24.37
C GLY A 74 -18.60 14.45 -23.10
N LEU A 75 -19.25 13.80 -22.12
CA LEU A 75 -18.67 13.53 -20.81
C LEU A 75 -17.73 12.33 -20.85
N ARG A 76 -16.43 12.61 -20.87
CA ARG A 76 -15.36 11.62 -20.92
C ARG A 76 -14.47 11.69 -19.69
N SER A 77 -13.94 10.54 -19.30
CA SER A 77 -12.93 10.38 -18.27
C SER A 77 -11.64 9.88 -18.89
N GLN A 78 -10.51 10.40 -18.42
CA GLN A 78 -9.19 9.99 -18.87
C GLN A 78 -8.30 9.77 -17.65
N SER A 79 -7.65 8.61 -17.58
CA SER A 79 -6.66 8.32 -16.55
C SER A 79 -5.28 8.70 -17.06
N THR A 80 -4.63 9.62 -16.36
CA THR A 80 -3.25 10.05 -16.64
C THR A 80 -2.37 9.82 -15.41
N GLY A 81 -1.11 9.52 -15.65
CA GLY A 81 -0.15 9.28 -14.58
C GLY A 81 1.28 9.49 -15.04
N GLY A 82 2.15 9.87 -14.11
CA GLY A 82 3.57 10.04 -14.35
C GLY A 82 4.40 9.40 -13.25
N VAL A 83 5.55 8.87 -13.61
CA VAL A 83 6.58 8.38 -12.69
C VAL A 83 7.90 9.02 -13.09
N LEU A 84 8.50 9.76 -12.17
CA LEU A 84 9.86 10.28 -12.30
C LEU A 84 10.77 9.40 -11.45
N LEU A 85 11.63 8.62 -12.11
CA LEU A 85 12.72 7.95 -11.42
C LEU A 85 13.85 8.95 -11.22
N VAL A 86 14.41 8.99 -10.01
CA VAL A 86 15.54 9.86 -9.68
C VAL A 86 16.60 9.01 -8.97
N ARG A 87 17.81 9.00 -9.50
CA ARG A 87 18.98 8.41 -8.86
C ARG A 87 19.80 9.52 -8.22
N VAL A 88 19.93 9.45 -6.90
CA VAL A 88 20.71 10.40 -6.08
C VAL A 88 21.18 9.65 -4.83
N VAL A 89 22.32 10.06 -4.25
CA VAL A 89 22.95 9.39 -3.08
C VAL A 89 23.09 7.86 -3.24
N GLY A 90 23.32 7.39 -4.47
CA GLY A 90 23.45 5.96 -4.78
C GLY A 90 22.16 5.13 -4.64
N ARG A 91 21.00 5.78 -4.47
CA ARG A 91 19.70 5.13 -4.37
C ARG A 91 18.76 5.62 -5.48
N VAL A 92 17.74 4.80 -5.77
CA VAL A 92 16.70 5.14 -6.74
C VAL A 92 15.41 5.45 -6.00
N PHE A 93 14.82 6.59 -6.32
CA PHE A 93 13.53 7.02 -5.85
C PHE A 93 12.55 7.06 -7.02
N ALA A 94 11.27 6.74 -6.77
CA ALA A 94 10.19 7.00 -7.71
C ALA A 94 9.28 8.09 -7.14
N VAL A 95 9.11 9.19 -7.89
CA VAL A 95 8.17 10.27 -7.58
C VAL A 95 6.98 10.18 -8.51
N THR A 96 5.79 10.03 -7.93
CA THR A 96 4.58 9.70 -8.71
C THR A 96 3.63 10.88 -8.81
N PHE A 97 3.04 11.06 -9.99
CA PHE A 97 2.06 12.11 -10.30
C PHE A 97 0.76 11.49 -10.81
N GLY A 98 -0.39 12.07 -10.44
CA GLY A 98 -1.70 11.55 -10.81
C GLY A 98 -1.85 10.06 -10.46
N ASN A 99 -2.25 9.25 -11.43
CA ASN A 99 -2.40 7.80 -11.28
C ASN A 99 -1.10 7.01 -11.54
N GLY A 100 0.07 7.66 -11.45
CA GLY A 100 1.38 7.02 -11.66
C GLY A 100 1.77 6.05 -10.55
N PHE A 101 1.25 6.23 -9.33
CA PHE A 101 1.55 5.35 -8.19
C PHE A 101 1.10 3.90 -8.40
N HIS A 102 0.06 3.67 -9.21
CA HIS A 102 -0.38 2.32 -9.58
C HIS A 102 0.65 1.55 -10.40
N ALA A 103 1.65 2.22 -10.99
CA ALA A 103 2.68 1.59 -11.78
C ALA A 103 3.91 1.16 -10.97
N ILE A 104 3.98 1.46 -9.67
CA ILE A 104 5.09 1.01 -8.82
C ILE A 104 4.72 -0.34 -8.20
N PRO A 105 5.36 -1.45 -8.60
CA PRO A 105 5.06 -2.75 -8.03
C PRO A 105 5.53 -2.83 -6.57
N ALA A 106 4.75 -3.50 -5.72
CA ALA A 106 5.01 -3.57 -4.28
C ALA A 106 6.36 -4.23 -3.96
N GLU A 107 6.76 -5.21 -4.78
CA GLU A 107 8.04 -5.91 -4.68
C GLU A 107 9.25 -5.00 -4.97
N ALA A 108 9.08 -3.93 -5.74
CA ALA A 108 10.16 -2.98 -6.03
C ALA A 108 10.37 -1.95 -4.90
N ILE A 109 9.41 -1.81 -4.00
CA ILE A 109 9.44 -0.80 -2.94
C ILE A 109 10.25 -1.31 -1.74
N GLU A 110 11.07 -0.42 -1.17
CA GLU A 110 11.65 -0.60 0.16
C GLU A 110 10.53 -0.44 1.22
N PRO A 111 10.10 -1.52 1.89
CA PRO A 111 8.95 -1.47 2.78
C PRO A 111 9.19 -0.49 3.93
N THR A 112 8.11 0.11 4.44
CA THR A 112 8.16 1.02 5.60
C THR A 112 9.08 2.25 5.45
N PHE A 113 9.64 2.49 4.25
CA PHE A 113 10.50 3.65 3.99
C PHE A 113 9.82 4.96 4.40
N GLY A 114 8.60 5.18 3.91
CA GLY A 114 7.86 6.39 4.25
C GLY A 114 7.51 6.47 5.72
N LEU A 115 7.11 5.35 6.33
CA LEU A 115 6.75 5.27 7.75
C LEU A 115 7.94 5.68 8.63
N ARG A 116 9.13 5.12 8.38
CA ARG A 116 10.34 5.45 9.13
C ARG A 116 10.76 6.90 8.93
N VAL A 117 10.73 7.42 7.69
CA VAL A 117 11.02 8.83 7.44
C VAL A 117 10.02 9.72 8.17
N ALA A 118 8.71 9.45 8.05
CA ALA A 118 7.67 10.22 8.72
C ALA A 118 7.87 10.24 10.24
N ALA A 119 8.15 9.09 10.85
CA ALA A 119 8.41 8.99 12.28
C ALA A 119 9.67 9.77 12.73
N ASN A 120 10.67 9.91 11.86
CA ASN A 120 11.88 10.70 12.14
C ASN A 120 11.69 12.21 11.98
N ILE A 121 10.74 12.66 11.15
CA ILE A 121 10.60 14.09 10.80
C ILE A 121 9.37 14.75 11.42
N ILE A 122 8.36 13.97 11.82
CA ILE A 122 7.15 14.47 12.48
C ILE A 122 7.48 14.82 13.93
N GLU A 123 7.02 16.00 14.36
CA GLU A 123 7.10 16.36 15.77
C GLU A 123 6.17 15.45 16.59
N SER A 124 6.68 14.93 17.71
CA SER A 124 6.01 13.91 18.54
C SER A 124 4.64 14.36 19.08
N GLY A 125 4.48 15.67 19.29
CA GLY A 125 3.24 16.32 19.69
C GLY A 125 2.36 16.84 18.54
N ASP A 126 2.76 16.64 17.28
CA ASP A 126 2.03 17.12 16.10
C ASP A 126 1.57 15.99 15.16
N VAL A 127 1.26 14.83 15.72
CA VAL A 127 0.62 13.73 14.97
C VAL A 127 -0.84 14.09 14.67
N THR A 128 -1.28 13.84 13.44
CA THR A 128 -2.65 14.13 12.98
C THR A 128 -3.39 12.89 12.49
N SER A 129 -2.69 11.82 12.12
CA SER A 129 -3.33 10.58 11.70
C SER A 129 -2.43 9.37 11.90
N ALA A 130 -3.06 8.22 12.11
CA ALA A 130 -2.42 6.92 12.02
C ALA A 130 -3.34 5.91 11.33
N ASP A 131 -2.72 4.97 10.64
CA ASP A 131 -3.39 3.76 10.15
C ASP A 131 -2.78 2.56 10.87
N THR A 132 -3.66 1.75 11.45
CA THR A 132 -3.28 0.61 12.28
C THR A 132 -4.07 -0.63 11.89
N LYS A 133 -3.50 -1.79 12.20
CA LYS A 133 -4.15 -3.08 12.00
C LYS A 133 -3.99 -3.92 13.27
N GLY A 134 -5.12 -4.29 13.87
CA GLY A 134 -5.12 -5.17 15.04
C GLY A 134 -4.51 -6.54 14.75
N LEU A 135 -4.16 -7.25 15.82
CA LEU A 135 -3.60 -8.59 15.76
C LEU A 135 -4.59 -9.57 16.43
N GLY A 136 -4.90 -10.66 15.73
CA GLY A 136 -5.86 -11.68 16.17
C GLY A 136 -6.92 -12.04 15.13
N LEU A 137 -7.84 -12.94 15.49
CA LEU A 137 -8.90 -13.42 14.58
C LEU A 137 -9.90 -12.34 14.18
N SER A 138 -10.16 -11.38 15.09
CA SER A 138 -11.05 -10.23 14.88
C SER A 138 -10.28 -8.93 14.58
N ALA A 139 -9.07 -9.05 14.02
CA ALA A 139 -8.22 -7.93 13.67
C ALA A 139 -8.97 -6.94 12.75
N ARG A 140 -9.14 -5.71 13.24
CA ARG A 140 -9.71 -4.59 12.49
C ARG A 140 -8.61 -3.73 11.89
N SER A 141 -8.87 -3.17 10.72
CA SER A 141 -8.10 -2.03 10.20
C SER A 141 -8.74 -0.75 10.72
N GLN A 142 -7.94 0.16 11.27
CA GLN A 142 -8.43 1.41 11.81
C GLN A 142 -7.58 2.58 11.30
N LYS A 143 -8.27 3.59 10.76
CA LYS A 143 -7.67 4.87 10.40
C LYS A 143 -8.20 5.94 11.34
N THR A 144 -7.32 6.45 12.20
CA THR A 144 -7.66 7.55 13.11
C THR A 144 -7.13 8.86 12.52
N ILE A 145 -7.96 9.91 12.52
CA ILE A 145 -7.60 11.27 12.11
C ILE A 145 -8.07 12.23 13.19
N LEU A 146 -7.17 13.08 13.66
CA LEU A 146 -7.46 14.08 14.68
C LEU A 146 -7.81 15.42 14.05
N PRO A 147 -8.72 16.20 14.66
CA PRO A 147 -9.09 17.53 14.17
C PRO A 147 -7.96 18.56 14.34
N ALA A 148 -6.99 18.28 15.20
CA ALA A 148 -5.81 19.10 15.44
C ALA A 148 -4.59 18.20 15.71
N PRO A 149 -3.36 18.67 15.46
CA PRO A 149 -2.14 17.94 15.82
C PRO A 149 -2.05 17.71 17.32
N ARG A 150 -1.69 16.48 17.72
CA ARG A 150 -1.62 16.01 19.10
C ARG A 150 -0.51 14.97 19.26
N THR A 151 -0.34 14.48 20.49
CA THR A 151 0.53 13.34 20.77
C THR A 151 -0.02 12.05 20.15
N PHE A 152 0.85 11.07 19.88
CA PHE A 152 0.43 9.78 19.33
C PHE A 152 -0.59 9.04 20.22
N TYR A 153 -0.43 9.11 21.54
CA TYR A 153 -1.32 8.42 22.49
C TYR A 153 -2.78 8.87 22.37
N GLU A 154 -3.02 10.12 21.99
CA GLU A 154 -4.37 10.67 21.79
C GLU A 154 -5.10 10.07 20.56
N LEU A 155 -4.41 9.30 19.71
CA LEU A 155 -5.04 8.54 18.63
C LEU A 155 -5.79 7.29 19.15
N GLY A 156 -5.59 6.91 20.42
CA GLY A 156 -6.18 5.69 20.99
C GLY A 156 -5.66 4.42 20.32
N VAL A 157 -4.41 4.45 19.85
CA VAL A 157 -3.72 3.29 19.26
C VAL A 157 -2.97 2.56 20.36
N GLU A 158 -3.11 1.24 20.41
CA GLU A 158 -2.37 0.37 21.34
C GLU A 158 -1.15 -0.26 20.64
N PRO A 159 0.07 0.29 20.77
CA PRO A 159 1.20 -0.07 19.90
C PRO A 159 1.76 -1.50 20.12
N LEU A 160 1.31 -2.16 21.19
CA LEU A 160 1.67 -3.55 21.49
C LEU A 160 0.70 -4.56 20.84
N GLU A 161 -0.52 -4.16 20.53
CA GLU A 161 -1.58 -5.02 19.99
C GLU A 161 -1.95 -4.64 18.55
N GLU A 162 -1.59 -3.43 18.13
CA GLU A 162 -1.89 -2.90 16.81
C GLU A 162 -0.62 -2.62 16.02
N TRP A 163 -0.55 -3.16 14.81
CA TRP A 163 0.51 -2.87 13.86
C TRP A 163 0.27 -1.50 13.22
N VAL A 164 1.15 -0.55 13.50
CA VAL A 164 1.13 0.78 12.89
C VAL A 164 1.71 0.71 11.47
N ARG A 165 0.88 1.03 10.48
CA ARG A 165 1.23 0.96 9.04
C ARG A 165 1.47 2.32 8.42
N GLN A 166 0.79 3.34 8.92
CA GLN A 166 0.94 4.72 8.46
C GLN A 166 0.96 5.69 9.63
N LEU A 167 1.80 6.72 9.52
CA LEU A 167 1.81 7.86 10.42
C LEU A 167 1.74 9.16 9.60
N GLY A 168 0.94 10.12 10.05
CA GLY A 168 0.88 11.45 9.45
C GLY A 168 0.82 12.56 10.49
N GLY A 169 1.41 13.72 10.17
CA GLY A 169 1.57 14.81 11.12
C GLY A 169 2.26 16.05 10.52
N LYS A 170 2.51 17.05 11.36
CA LYS A 170 3.35 18.19 10.99
C LYS A 170 4.82 17.86 11.17
N VAL A 171 5.63 18.37 10.27
CA VAL A 171 7.08 18.15 10.26
C VAL A 171 7.75 19.21 11.14
N ALA A 172 8.71 18.80 11.96
CA ALA A 172 9.43 19.69 12.87
C ALA A 172 10.26 20.75 12.10
N ALA A 173 10.98 20.31 11.06
CA ALA A 173 11.74 21.17 10.17
C ALA A 173 10.87 21.68 9.00
N ALA A 174 10.30 22.88 9.14
CA ALA A 174 9.40 23.47 8.14
C ALA A 174 10.03 23.61 6.73
N ASP A 175 11.36 23.72 6.66
CA ASP A 175 12.13 23.79 5.42
C ASP A 175 12.14 22.46 4.65
N LEU A 176 11.96 21.33 5.34
CA LEU A 176 11.83 20.01 4.71
C LEU A 176 10.44 19.85 4.09
N ALA A 177 9.40 20.04 4.91
CA ALA A 177 8.01 20.00 4.49
C ALA A 177 7.13 20.67 5.56
N THR A 178 5.90 21.01 5.20
CA THR A 178 4.87 21.46 6.16
C THR A 178 4.18 20.28 6.84
N THR A 179 3.86 19.23 6.08
CA THR A 179 3.27 17.99 6.61
C THR A 179 3.85 16.78 5.91
N ALA A 180 3.86 15.66 6.62
CA ALA A 180 4.26 14.36 6.11
C ALA A 180 3.21 13.31 6.45
N SER A 181 3.10 12.29 5.58
CA SER A 181 2.38 11.06 5.84
C SER A 181 3.18 9.91 5.25
N GLY A 182 3.52 8.91 6.06
CA GLY A 182 4.45 7.85 5.69
C GLY A 182 3.87 6.46 5.92
N ALA A 183 3.98 5.61 4.91
CA ALA A 183 3.72 4.17 4.93
C ALA A 183 4.85 3.46 4.13
N ASP A 184 4.52 2.63 3.13
CA ASP A 184 5.49 2.18 2.13
C ASP A 184 5.96 3.35 1.22
N SER A 185 5.14 4.39 1.08
CA SER A 185 5.50 5.66 0.43
C SER A 185 5.54 6.82 1.42
N LEU A 186 6.31 7.85 1.09
CA LEU A 186 6.35 9.12 1.80
C LEU A 186 5.59 10.17 1.01
N ARG A 187 4.53 10.72 1.60
CA ARG A 187 3.81 11.87 1.05
C ARG A 187 4.20 13.13 1.81
N LEU A 188 4.74 14.12 1.09
CA LEU A 188 5.11 15.41 1.66
C LEU A 188 4.27 16.53 1.07
N THR A 189 3.90 17.50 1.91
CA THR A 189 3.37 18.80 1.49
C THR A 189 4.45 19.84 1.67
N ILE A 190 4.97 20.38 0.56
CA ILE A 190 6.12 21.29 0.55
C ILE A 190 5.67 22.67 0.05
N LYS A 191 6.05 23.74 0.77
CA LYS A 191 5.81 25.13 0.33
C LYS A 191 6.84 25.53 -0.71
N ASN A 192 6.43 26.30 -1.73
CA ASN A 192 7.31 26.86 -2.77
C ASN A 192 8.22 25.81 -3.45
N PHE A 193 7.73 24.59 -3.63
CA PHE A 193 8.53 23.51 -4.21
C PHE A 193 8.74 23.70 -5.72
N SER A 194 9.99 23.56 -6.14
CA SER A 194 10.39 23.46 -7.55
C SER A 194 11.00 22.09 -7.83
N LEU A 195 10.74 21.52 -9.01
CA LEU A 195 11.25 20.20 -9.36
C LEU A 195 12.79 20.10 -9.40
N PRO A 196 13.55 21.15 -9.80
CA PRO A 196 15.01 21.16 -9.70
C PRO A 196 15.55 21.00 -8.28
N ASP A 197 14.81 21.37 -7.23
CA ASP A 197 15.22 21.18 -5.83
C ASP A 197 15.04 19.72 -5.34
N LEU A 198 14.42 18.87 -6.16
CA LEU A 198 14.07 17.51 -5.78
C LEU A 198 15.28 16.68 -5.34
N PRO A 199 16.46 16.70 -6.00
CA PRO A 199 17.60 15.89 -5.58
C PRO A 199 18.10 16.21 -4.17
N ARG A 200 18.14 17.51 -3.81
CA ARG A 200 18.46 17.94 -2.45
C ARG A 200 17.43 17.41 -1.46
N LYS A 201 16.13 17.53 -1.76
CA LYS A 201 15.06 17.00 -0.89
C LYS A 201 15.13 15.49 -0.73
N LEU A 202 15.42 14.75 -1.80
CA LEU A 202 15.58 13.29 -1.73
C LEU A 202 16.78 12.88 -0.88
N SER A 203 17.87 13.65 -0.92
CA SER A 203 19.04 13.45 -0.06
C SER A 203 18.69 13.67 1.42
N GLU A 204 18.01 14.78 1.74
CA GLU A 204 17.53 15.06 3.11
C GLU A 204 16.54 13.98 3.61
N ILE A 205 15.64 13.51 2.74
CA ILE A 205 14.72 12.39 3.02
C ILE A 205 15.49 11.10 3.31
N TYR A 206 16.54 10.82 2.55
CA TYR A 206 17.35 9.62 2.75
C TYR A 206 18.16 9.68 4.03
N ASP A 207 18.71 10.85 4.38
CA ASP A 207 19.36 11.06 5.66
C ASP A 207 18.38 10.84 6.82
N ALA A 208 17.17 11.37 6.71
CA ALA A 208 16.11 11.13 7.70
C ALA A 208 15.70 9.66 7.79
N TYR A 209 15.72 8.91 6.68
CA TYR A 209 15.46 7.47 6.68
C TYR A 209 16.52 6.70 7.49
N GLY A 210 17.78 7.14 7.46
CA GLY A 210 18.89 6.50 8.19
C GLY A 210 18.94 6.80 9.69
N ARG A 211 18.13 7.74 10.20
CA ARG A 211 18.10 8.11 11.61
C ARG A 211 17.29 7.13 12.46
N ASP A 212 17.62 7.10 13.74
CA ASP A 212 16.95 6.31 14.77
C ASP A 212 16.26 7.19 15.84
N ASP A 213 16.18 8.50 15.60
CA ASP A 213 15.59 9.48 16.53
C ASP A 213 14.12 9.14 16.85
N TYR A 214 13.40 8.61 15.87
CA TYR A 214 12.04 8.14 16.03
C TYR A 214 11.88 7.12 17.17
N LYS A 215 12.90 6.32 17.49
CA LYS A 215 12.79 5.26 18.51
C LYS A 215 12.44 5.80 19.89
N ARG A 216 12.73 7.07 20.16
CA ARG A 216 12.38 7.75 21.41
C ARG A 216 10.86 7.86 21.62
N ASN A 217 10.10 8.16 20.57
CA ASN A 217 8.66 8.48 20.66
C ASN A 217 7.78 7.50 19.87
N PHE A 218 8.36 6.83 18.88
CA PHE A 218 7.70 5.97 17.89
C PHE A 218 8.39 4.62 17.74
N GLY A 219 9.22 4.18 18.70
CA GLY A 219 9.96 2.91 18.60
C GLY A 219 9.08 1.67 18.39
N PHE A 220 7.79 1.76 18.73
CA PHE A 220 6.82 0.71 18.49
C PHE A 220 6.59 0.37 17.01
N ILE A 221 6.94 1.26 16.07
CA ILE A 221 6.80 0.95 14.64
C ILE A 221 7.71 -0.20 14.20
N ASP A 222 8.75 -0.50 14.98
CA ASP A 222 9.68 -1.61 14.74
C ASP A 222 9.21 -2.93 15.37
N HIS A 223 8.13 -2.93 16.16
CA HIS A 223 7.60 -4.15 16.79
C HIS A 223 7.15 -5.18 15.76
N TYR A 224 6.78 -4.74 14.55
CA TYR A 224 6.28 -5.58 13.49
C TYR A 224 7.07 -5.36 12.21
N VAL A 225 7.92 -6.34 11.89
CA VAL A 225 8.81 -6.27 10.73
C VAL A 225 8.22 -7.08 9.60
N ARG A 226 7.98 -6.42 8.46
CA ARG A 226 7.58 -7.10 7.22
C ARG A 226 8.74 -7.96 6.71
N LEU A 227 8.49 -9.25 6.50
CA LEU A 227 9.48 -10.15 5.92
C LEU A 227 9.58 -9.94 4.41
N ASN A 228 10.80 -10.14 3.87
CA ASN A 228 10.99 -10.17 2.42
C ASN A 228 10.31 -11.41 1.84
N ARG A 229 9.67 -11.31 0.66
CA ARG A 229 9.02 -12.45 0.01
C ARG A 229 9.98 -13.61 -0.31
N LYS A 230 11.27 -13.30 -0.46
CA LYS A 230 12.36 -14.28 -0.70
C LYS A 230 12.88 -14.92 0.58
N ASP A 231 12.42 -14.48 1.75
CA ASP A 231 12.80 -15.09 3.03
C ASP A 231 12.27 -16.54 3.08
N PRO A 232 13.12 -17.55 3.40
CA PRO A 232 12.71 -18.95 3.48
C PRO A 232 11.53 -19.19 4.42
N VAL A 233 11.44 -18.44 5.53
CA VAL A 233 10.35 -18.57 6.51
C VAL A 233 9.01 -18.25 5.86
N VAL A 234 8.97 -17.28 4.93
CA VAL A 234 7.72 -16.94 4.23
C VAL A 234 7.23 -18.10 3.38
N ALA A 235 8.12 -18.84 2.70
CA ALA A 235 7.74 -20.00 1.90
C ALA A 235 7.17 -21.14 2.77
N GLU A 236 7.72 -21.34 3.96
CA GLU A 236 7.22 -22.32 4.92
C GLU A 236 5.83 -21.92 5.47
N LEU A 237 5.69 -20.67 5.92
CA LEU A 237 4.41 -20.14 6.43
C LEU A 237 3.32 -20.21 5.36
N ASP A 238 3.64 -19.93 4.09
CA ASP A 238 2.72 -20.10 2.97
C ASP A 238 2.25 -21.54 2.81
N GLY A 239 3.16 -22.51 2.96
CA GLY A 239 2.84 -23.93 2.94
C GLY A 239 1.86 -24.30 4.05
N ARG A 240 2.11 -23.82 5.27
CA ARG A 240 1.23 -24.03 6.43
C ARG A 240 -0.15 -23.41 6.20
N VAL A 241 -0.21 -22.17 5.70
CA VAL A 241 -1.46 -21.48 5.36
C VAL A 241 -2.27 -22.26 4.32
N ARG A 242 -1.63 -22.78 3.27
CA ARG A 242 -2.31 -23.61 2.26
C ARG A 242 -2.91 -24.86 2.87
N THR A 243 -2.16 -25.55 3.73
CA THR A 243 -2.66 -26.74 4.45
C THR A 243 -3.85 -26.38 5.33
N MET A 244 -3.75 -25.30 6.11
CA MET A 244 -4.82 -24.85 7.01
C MET A 244 -6.09 -24.45 6.25
N VAL A 245 -5.98 -23.69 5.16
CA VAL A 245 -7.13 -23.36 4.29
C VAL A 245 -7.73 -24.62 3.67
N GLY A 246 -6.89 -25.58 3.28
CA GLY A 246 -7.34 -26.87 2.75
C GLY A 246 -8.10 -27.73 3.77
N ALA A 247 -7.77 -27.57 5.05
CA ALA A 247 -8.39 -28.27 6.17
C ALA A 247 -9.56 -27.50 6.82
N GLU A 248 -9.93 -26.33 6.30
CA GLU A 248 -10.97 -25.45 6.86
C GLU A 248 -10.70 -25.07 8.34
N ASP A 249 -9.43 -24.78 8.64
CA ASP A 249 -8.97 -24.49 10.00
C ASP A 249 -9.59 -23.21 10.60
N SER A 250 -10.24 -23.32 11.76
CA SER A 250 -10.94 -22.20 12.42
C SER A 250 -10.02 -21.08 12.90
N ARG A 251 -8.70 -21.26 12.89
CA ARG A 251 -7.72 -20.20 13.22
C ARG A 251 -7.47 -19.23 12.06
N ILE A 252 -8.03 -19.50 10.88
CA ILE A 252 -7.99 -18.56 9.77
C ILE A 252 -9.26 -17.70 9.81
N SER A 253 -9.07 -16.40 9.70
CA SER A 253 -10.11 -15.47 9.30
C SER A 253 -9.82 -14.90 7.92
N PHE A 254 -10.79 -14.15 7.38
CA PHE A 254 -10.65 -13.46 6.11
C PHE A 254 -11.05 -12.00 6.28
N ALA A 255 -10.28 -11.09 5.70
CA ALA A 255 -10.70 -9.70 5.56
C ALA A 255 -10.11 -9.08 4.30
N ALA A 256 -10.61 -7.91 3.92
CA ALA A 256 -10.17 -7.22 2.72
C ALA A 256 -8.64 -6.96 2.72
N PRO A 257 -7.98 -7.12 1.55
CA PRO A 257 -6.53 -6.97 1.39
C PRO A 257 -6.13 -5.51 1.35
N ASP A 258 -4.88 -5.17 1.65
CA ASP A 258 -4.41 -3.79 1.56
C ASP A 258 -3.76 -3.45 0.20
N PRO A 259 -3.94 -2.23 -0.32
CA PRO A 259 -4.87 -1.21 0.14
C PRO A 259 -6.33 -1.55 -0.22
N PHE A 260 -7.26 -1.39 0.73
CA PHE A 260 -8.70 -1.42 0.47
C PHE A 260 -9.33 -0.12 0.95
N GLU A 261 -9.83 0.69 0.03
CA GLU A 261 -10.48 1.98 0.37
C GLU A 261 -12.01 1.93 0.21
N GLN A 262 -12.55 0.76 -0.15
CA GLN A 262 -13.98 0.60 -0.42
C GLN A 262 -14.76 0.32 0.87
N LEU A 263 -15.57 1.28 1.29
CA LEU A 263 -16.47 1.13 2.45
C LEU A 263 -17.85 0.58 2.10
N HIS A 264 -18.21 0.59 0.80
CA HIS A 264 -19.52 0.16 0.29
C HIS A 264 -19.37 -1.07 -0.59
N VAL A 265 -19.07 -2.21 0.02
CA VAL A 265 -19.08 -3.52 -0.65
C VAL A 265 -20.39 -4.22 -0.33
N ALA A 266 -21.10 -4.65 -1.36
CA ALA A 266 -22.36 -5.38 -1.21
C ALA A 266 -22.14 -6.90 -1.20
N SER A 267 -21.17 -7.39 -1.99
CA SER A 267 -20.85 -8.81 -2.08
C SER A 267 -19.42 -9.04 -2.58
N TYR A 268 -18.97 -10.29 -2.46
CA TYR A 268 -17.69 -10.78 -2.96
C TYR A 268 -17.91 -11.98 -3.88
N ARG A 269 -17.18 -12.02 -4.98
CA ARG A 269 -17.15 -13.16 -5.90
C ARG A 269 -15.84 -13.91 -5.77
N LEU A 270 -15.91 -15.17 -5.36
CA LEU A 270 -14.79 -16.09 -5.36
C LEU A 270 -14.80 -16.89 -6.66
N LYS A 271 -13.75 -16.76 -7.45
CA LYS A 271 -13.66 -17.37 -8.77
C LYS A 271 -12.43 -18.25 -8.91
N TYR A 272 -12.68 -19.51 -9.22
CA TYR A 272 -11.73 -20.43 -9.82
C TYR A 272 -12.47 -21.40 -10.74
N ARG A 273 -12.27 -21.31 -12.06
CA ARG A 273 -13.00 -22.05 -13.13
C ARG A 273 -14.53 -21.90 -13.07
N LYS A 274 -15.15 -22.22 -11.93
CA LYS A 274 -16.47 -21.79 -11.46
C LYS A 274 -16.36 -20.51 -10.63
N ALA A 275 -17.50 -19.88 -10.37
CA ALA A 275 -17.61 -18.74 -9.46
C ALA A 275 -18.66 -19.06 -8.39
N CYS A 276 -18.49 -18.47 -7.21
CA CYS A 276 -19.42 -18.50 -6.10
C CYS A 276 -19.44 -17.10 -5.48
N ASP A 277 -20.63 -16.58 -5.23
CA ASP A 277 -20.82 -15.25 -4.64
C ASP A 277 -21.18 -15.39 -3.16
N ILE A 278 -20.65 -14.51 -2.32
CA ILE A 278 -20.91 -14.43 -0.89
C ILE A 278 -21.17 -12.97 -0.49
N ASP A 279 -21.98 -12.76 0.54
CA ASP A 279 -22.34 -11.41 0.99
C ASP A 279 -21.24 -10.80 1.88
N ASP A 280 -20.60 -11.63 2.71
CA ASP A 280 -19.59 -11.22 3.67
C ASP A 280 -18.35 -12.13 3.67
N LEU A 281 -17.29 -11.67 4.32
CA LEU A 281 -16.02 -12.41 4.45
C LEU A 281 -15.98 -13.26 5.73
N THR A 282 -17.13 -13.74 6.23
CA THR A 282 -17.11 -14.69 7.35
C THR A 282 -16.36 -15.96 6.98
N THR A 283 -15.65 -16.55 7.94
CA THR A 283 -14.85 -17.77 7.72
C THR A 283 -15.72 -18.88 7.15
N GLU A 284 -16.94 -19.03 7.64
CA GLU A 284 -17.92 -20.02 7.20
C GLU A 284 -18.37 -19.77 5.75
N ALA A 285 -18.67 -18.52 5.39
CA ALA A 285 -19.08 -18.18 4.02
C ALA A 285 -17.95 -18.44 3.02
N VAL A 286 -16.73 -18.03 3.34
CA VAL A 286 -15.55 -18.25 2.49
C VAL A 286 -15.27 -19.74 2.32
N TYR A 287 -15.27 -20.54 3.39
CA TYR A 287 -15.03 -21.98 3.31
C TYR A 287 -16.09 -22.73 2.51
N ARG A 288 -17.37 -22.41 2.74
CA ARG A 288 -18.47 -22.93 1.92
C ARG A 288 -18.29 -22.57 0.45
N ALA A 289 -17.94 -21.33 0.13
CA ALA A 289 -17.75 -20.88 -1.24
C ALA A 289 -16.60 -21.62 -1.93
N ILE A 290 -15.42 -21.70 -1.29
CA ILE A 290 -14.27 -22.40 -1.89
C ILE A 290 -14.46 -23.92 -1.96
N GLY A 291 -15.36 -24.50 -1.16
CA GLY A 291 -15.79 -25.90 -1.26
C GLY A 291 -16.63 -26.20 -2.51
N GLN A 292 -17.37 -25.19 -3.02
CA GLN A 292 -18.18 -25.31 -4.24
C GLN A 292 -17.37 -25.07 -5.53
N LEU A 293 -16.18 -24.48 -5.41
CA LEU A 293 -15.28 -24.28 -6.55
C LEU A 293 -14.67 -25.60 -7.03
N SER A 294 -14.17 -25.59 -8.26
CA SER A 294 -13.45 -26.74 -8.81
C SER A 294 -12.25 -27.11 -7.92
N ARG A 295 -11.99 -28.42 -7.73
CA ARG A 295 -10.87 -28.90 -6.91
C ARG A 295 -9.56 -28.24 -7.35
N CYS A 296 -8.85 -27.68 -6.38
CA CYS A 296 -7.56 -27.02 -6.53
C CYS A 296 -6.73 -27.27 -5.28
N ALA A 297 -5.47 -27.69 -5.44
CA ALA A 297 -4.56 -27.93 -4.31
C ALA A 297 -4.09 -26.64 -3.64
N ASP A 298 -4.03 -25.53 -4.38
CA ASP A 298 -3.59 -24.22 -3.90
C ASP A 298 -4.72 -23.20 -4.05
N LYS A 299 -5.78 -23.37 -3.25
CA LYS A 299 -6.90 -22.42 -3.24
C LYS A 299 -6.42 -20.98 -2.93
N PRO A 300 -5.58 -20.72 -1.92
CA PRO A 300 -5.11 -19.37 -1.63
C PRO A 300 -4.44 -18.69 -2.83
N GLY A 301 -3.56 -19.40 -3.56
CA GLY A 301 -2.82 -18.83 -4.68
C GLY A 301 -3.58 -18.76 -6.02
N LYS A 302 -4.72 -19.47 -6.15
CA LYS A 302 -5.43 -19.64 -7.44
C LYS A 302 -6.85 -19.08 -7.46
N VAL A 303 -7.52 -18.97 -6.32
CA VAL A 303 -8.85 -18.35 -6.24
C VAL A 303 -8.68 -16.84 -6.28
N LEU A 304 -9.39 -16.20 -7.20
CA LEU A 304 -9.49 -14.74 -7.25
C LEU A 304 -10.74 -14.31 -6.50
N VAL A 305 -10.63 -13.23 -5.74
CA VAL A 305 -11.73 -12.59 -5.03
C VAL A 305 -11.90 -11.19 -5.58
N THR A 306 -13.13 -10.88 -6.01
CA THR A 306 -13.52 -9.55 -6.51
C THR A 306 -14.63 -9.00 -5.61
N ALA A 307 -14.49 -7.74 -5.18
CA ALA A 307 -15.52 -7.04 -4.42
C ALA A 307 -16.47 -6.30 -5.37
N HIS A 308 -17.78 -6.36 -5.09
CA HIS A 308 -18.82 -5.73 -5.91
C HIS A 308 -19.67 -4.75 -5.10
N ASP A 309 -20.16 -3.69 -5.76
CA ASP A 309 -21.22 -2.82 -5.24
C ASP A 309 -22.61 -3.47 -5.39
N VAL A 310 -23.66 -2.75 -4.98
CA VAL A 310 -25.05 -3.18 -5.05
C VAL A 310 -25.55 -3.42 -6.48
N ASP A 311 -24.89 -2.83 -7.47
CA ASP A 311 -25.19 -3.00 -8.90
C ASP A 311 -24.39 -4.15 -9.52
N GLY A 312 -23.59 -4.87 -8.71
CA GLY A 312 -22.76 -5.99 -9.15
C GLY A 312 -21.49 -5.57 -9.89
N LYS A 313 -21.10 -4.29 -9.81
CA LYS A 313 -19.90 -3.76 -10.46
C LYS A 313 -18.68 -3.87 -9.55
N ASP A 314 -17.54 -4.23 -10.13
CA ASP A 314 -16.26 -4.30 -9.43
C ASP A 314 -15.91 -2.92 -8.83
N VAL A 315 -15.76 -2.87 -7.50
CA VAL A 315 -15.34 -1.67 -6.77
C VAL A 315 -13.84 -1.61 -6.50
N ASP A 316 -13.15 -2.73 -6.71
CA ASP A 316 -11.70 -2.83 -6.60
C ASP A 316 -11.17 -3.86 -7.61
N ARG A 317 -9.85 -3.91 -7.79
CA ARG A 317 -9.19 -4.93 -8.59
C ARG A 317 -9.38 -6.32 -7.97
N PRO A 318 -9.31 -7.40 -8.77
CA PRO A 318 -9.25 -8.75 -8.25
C PRO A 318 -7.95 -8.99 -7.46
N TYR A 319 -8.08 -9.64 -6.32
CA TYR A 319 -6.96 -10.09 -5.49
C TYR A 319 -6.98 -11.61 -5.36
N LYS A 320 -5.88 -12.22 -4.94
CA LYS A 320 -5.87 -13.65 -4.62
C LYS A 320 -6.54 -13.87 -3.28
N LEU A 321 -7.16 -15.03 -3.07
CA LEU A 321 -7.70 -15.42 -1.75
C LEU A 321 -6.62 -15.34 -0.66
N TYR A 322 -5.37 -15.66 -0.99
CA TYR A 322 -4.22 -15.49 -0.09
C TYR A 322 -4.10 -14.07 0.47
N ASP A 323 -4.45 -13.03 -0.31
CA ASP A 323 -4.37 -11.65 0.16
C ASP A 323 -5.45 -11.33 1.20
N TYR A 324 -6.53 -12.13 1.27
CA TYR A 324 -7.58 -12.00 2.28
C TYR A 324 -7.29 -12.81 3.55
N VAL A 325 -6.35 -13.75 3.52
CA VAL A 325 -6.06 -14.64 4.65
C VAL A 325 -5.48 -13.84 5.81
N GLN A 326 -5.98 -14.20 6.99
CA GLN A 326 -5.69 -13.57 8.26
C GLN A 326 -5.40 -14.65 9.30
N VAL A 327 -4.14 -14.81 9.70
CA VAL A 327 -3.74 -15.85 10.66
C VAL A 327 -2.47 -15.49 11.41
N GLU A 328 -2.34 -15.99 12.64
CA GLU A 328 -1.12 -15.94 13.43
C GLU A 328 -0.55 -17.34 13.61
N LEU A 329 0.76 -17.48 13.39
CA LEU A 329 1.48 -18.73 13.40
C LEU A 329 2.74 -18.58 14.23
N THR A 330 2.91 -19.47 15.20
CA THR A 330 4.20 -19.68 15.85
C THR A 330 5.05 -20.58 14.96
N HIS A 331 6.24 -20.11 14.62
CA HIS A 331 7.25 -20.87 13.89
C HIS A 331 8.13 -21.66 14.85
N ASP A 332 8.88 -22.63 14.33
CA ASP A 332 9.66 -23.57 15.15
C ASP A 332 10.81 -22.89 15.92
N ASP A 333 11.21 -21.68 15.52
CA ASP A 333 12.15 -20.82 16.25
C ASP A 333 11.54 -20.13 17.48
N GLY A 334 10.24 -20.31 17.73
CA GLY A 334 9.49 -19.72 18.84
C GLY A 334 9.02 -18.29 18.59
N HIS A 335 9.24 -17.73 17.40
CA HIS A 335 8.73 -16.42 17.01
C HIS A 335 7.28 -16.50 16.52
N LEU A 336 6.52 -15.44 16.84
CA LEU A 336 5.16 -15.26 16.35
C LEU A 336 5.18 -14.47 15.04
N TYR A 337 4.56 -15.06 14.02
CA TYR A 337 4.35 -14.46 12.72
C TYR A 337 2.87 -14.23 12.47
N ALA A 338 2.53 -13.16 11.78
CA ALA A 338 1.16 -12.92 11.31
C ALA A 338 1.16 -12.78 9.79
N LEU A 339 0.23 -13.46 9.12
CA LEU A 339 -0.11 -13.23 7.72
C LEU A 339 -1.35 -12.35 7.66
N ARG A 340 -1.24 -11.18 7.02
CA ARG A 340 -2.35 -10.25 6.77
C ARG A 340 -2.13 -9.56 5.42
N SER A 341 -3.17 -9.39 4.62
CA SER A 341 -3.08 -8.62 3.36
C SER A 341 -2.00 -9.16 2.39
N GLY A 342 -1.80 -10.47 2.37
CA GLY A 342 -0.75 -11.10 1.56
C GLY A 342 0.69 -10.86 2.05
N VAL A 343 0.85 -10.33 3.27
CA VAL A 343 2.13 -9.95 3.86
C VAL A 343 2.39 -10.72 5.16
N CYS A 344 3.55 -11.36 5.26
CA CYS A 344 4.06 -11.91 6.50
C CYS A 344 4.79 -10.85 7.32
N VAL A 345 4.38 -10.67 8.58
CA VAL A 345 5.05 -9.82 9.55
C VAL A 345 5.55 -10.66 10.74
N ALA A 346 6.74 -10.37 11.20
CA ALA A 346 7.33 -10.96 12.40
C ALA A 346 7.14 -10.01 13.58
N ARG A 347 6.67 -10.53 14.72
CA ARG A 347 6.58 -9.77 15.97
C ARG A 347 7.92 -9.83 16.71
N GLN A 348 8.53 -8.67 16.94
CA GLN A 348 9.76 -8.53 17.72
C GLN A 348 9.44 -8.51 19.23
N GLY A 349 10.24 -9.20 20.05
CA GLY A 349 10.23 -9.03 21.51
C GLY A 349 9.30 -9.93 22.34
N GLN A 350 8.52 -10.84 21.74
CA GLN A 350 7.81 -11.89 22.47
C GLN A 350 8.08 -13.27 21.87
N ARG A 351 8.80 -14.13 22.61
CA ARG A 351 8.77 -15.58 22.39
C ARG A 351 7.39 -16.07 22.83
N ALA A 352 6.79 -16.99 22.08
CA ALA A 352 5.56 -17.64 22.53
C ALA A 352 5.79 -18.20 23.95
N LEU A 353 4.96 -17.81 24.90
CA LEU A 353 4.90 -18.49 26.19
C LEU A 353 4.43 -19.91 25.87
N GLY A 354 5.35 -20.87 26.04
CA GLY A 354 5.12 -22.29 25.77
C GLY A 354 4.14 -22.94 26.72
#